data_AF-A0A2W5TB01-F1
#
_entry.id   AF-A0A2W5TB01-F1
#
_cell.length_a   1.000
_cell.length_b   1.000
_cell.length_c   1.000
_cell.angle_alpha   90.00
_cell.angle_beta   90.00
_cell.angle_gamma   90.00
#
_symmetry.space_group_name_H-M   'P 1'
#
loop_
_entity.id
_entity.type
_entity.pdbx_description
1 polymer ?
#
loop_
_entity_poly.entity_id
_entity_poly.type
_entity_poly.pdbx_seq_one_letter_code
_entity_poly.pdbx_strand_id
1 'polypeptide(L)'
;MKKLFAILTLALASGCGATVGDACTTSSDCGPGTCLNRSWSPGGYCTTGCNIDNDLCPSGTTCVRGAIDGDLAGCMRSCEKNSDCRTGYICQTERESLTPVCVGSDGL
;
A
#
# COMPACT_ATOMS: atom_id res chain seq x y z
N MET A 1 49.58 7.07 -3.12
CA MET A 1 49.04 6.10 -2.15
C MET A 1 47.59 6.48 -1.86
N LYS A 2 46.64 5.86 -2.57
CA LYS A 2 45.19 6.15 -2.49
C LYS A 2 44.61 5.43 -1.26
N LYS A 3 44.07 6.17 -0.28
CA LYS A 3 43.28 5.57 0.80
C LYS A 3 41.80 5.58 0.39
N LEU A 4 41.30 4.43 -0.05
CA LEU A 4 39.87 4.18 -0.27
C LEU A 4 39.21 4.04 1.11
N PHE A 5 38.37 4.99 1.50
CA PHE A 5 37.44 4.84 2.61
C PHE A 5 36.11 4.33 2.05
N ALA A 6 35.86 3.02 2.18
CA ALA A 6 34.56 2.44 1.92
C ALA A 6 33.74 2.54 3.21
N ILE A 7 32.80 3.49 3.25
CA ILE A 7 31.84 3.62 4.35
C ILE A 7 30.66 2.72 4.01
N LEU A 8 30.62 1.53 4.61
CA LEU A 8 29.49 0.60 4.53
C LEU A 8 28.42 1.06 5.54
N THR A 9 27.51 1.93 5.12
CA THR A 9 26.33 2.30 5.93
C THR A 9 25.36 1.13 5.94
N LEU A 10 25.37 0.36 7.03
CA LEU A 10 24.37 -0.66 7.33
C LEU A 10 23.07 0.07 7.71
N ALA A 11 22.11 0.14 6.79
CA ALA A 11 20.78 0.66 7.07
C ALA A 11 20.06 -0.31 8.01
N LEU A 12 19.89 0.10 9.26
CA LEU A 12 19.07 -0.58 10.26
C LEU A 12 17.60 -0.48 9.81
N ALA A 13 17.11 -1.51 9.11
CA ALA A 13 15.69 -1.70 8.92
C ALA A 13 15.09 -2.13 10.28
N SER A 14 14.64 -1.16 11.07
CA SER A 14 13.73 -1.40 12.18
C SER A 14 12.46 -2.01 11.60
N GLY A 15 12.38 -3.34 11.58
CA GLY A 15 11.29 -4.09 10.97
C GLY A 15 10.01 -3.98 11.78
N CYS A 16 9.34 -2.83 11.71
CA CYS A 16 7.88 -2.84 11.78
C CYS A 16 7.40 -3.77 10.66
N GLY A 17 6.49 -4.70 10.98
CA GLY A 17 5.90 -5.57 9.97
C GLY A 17 5.22 -4.75 8.88
N ALA A 18 5.15 -5.32 7.67
CA ALA A 18 4.50 -4.67 6.55
C ALA A 18 3.04 -4.29 6.87
N THR A 19 2.64 -3.13 6.40
CA THR A 19 1.33 -2.53 6.59
C THR A 19 0.64 -2.31 5.25
N VAL A 20 -0.68 -2.11 5.30
CA VAL A 20 -1.45 -1.80 4.10
C VAL A 20 -0.95 -0.50 3.48
N GLY A 21 -0.67 -0.55 2.17
CA GLY A 21 -0.13 0.56 1.40
C GLY A 21 1.40 0.62 1.32
N ASP A 22 2.11 -0.29 1.99
CA ASP A 22 3.55 -0.41 1.81
C ASP A 22 3.91 -0.93 0.41
N ALA A 23 5.12 -0.57 -0.01
CA ALA A 23 5.73 -1.06 -1.24
C ALA A 23 6.01 -2.57 -1.14
N CYS A 24 5.85 -3.28 -2.24
CA CYS A 24 6.16 -4.71 -2.30
C CYS A 24 6.54 -5.11 -3.72
N THR A 25 7.19 -6.26 -3.86
CA THR A 25 7.39 -6.92 -5.15
C THR A 25 6.63 -8.25 -5.19
N THR A 26 6.53 -8.92 -4.05
CA THR A 26 5.92 -10.24 -3.88
C THR A 26 5.07 -10.28 -2.61
N SER A 27 4.12 -11.23 -2.52
CA SER A 27 3.26 -11.33 -1.34
C SER A 27 4.01 -11.66 -0.04
N SER A 28 5.20 -12.26 -0.11
CA SER A 28 6.04 -12.48 1.08
C SER A 28 6.53 -11.18 1.73
N ASP A 29 6.53 -10.07 0.99
CA ASP A 29 6.90 -8.76 1.54
C ASP A 29 5.80 -8.20 2.45
N CYS A 30 4.56 -8.71 2.35
CA CYS A 30 3.37 -8.18 3.02
C CYS A 30 2.94 -8.95 4.27
N GLY A 31 3.76 -9.91 4.74
CA GLY A 31 3.39 -10.77 5.87
C GLY A 31 2.12 -11.59 5.57
N PRO A 32 1.04 -11.46 6.34
CA PRO A 32 -0.21 -12.18 6.08
C PRO A 32 -1.02 -11.61 4.89
N GLY A 33 -0.63 -10.45 4.36
CA GLY A 33 -1.31 -9.81 3.23
C GLY A 33 -0.85 -10.33 1.86
N THR A 34 -1.28 -9.64 0.81
CA THR A 34 -0.86 -9.89 -0.57
C THR A 34 -0.29 -8.64 -1.21
N CYS A 35 0.63 -8.83 -2.15
CA CYS A 35 1.20 -7.74 -2.94
C CYS A 35 0.42 -7.55 -4.23
N LEU A 36 -0.12 -6.35 -4.45
CA LEU A 36 -0.79 -5.99 -5.68
C LEU A 36 0.18 -5.31 -6.63
N ASN A 37 0.39 -5.93 -7.79
CA ASN A 37 1.20 -5.40 -8.89
C ASN A 37 0.29 -5.10 -10.08
N ARG A 38 -0.39 -3.94 -10.03
CA ARG A 38 -1.36 -3.45 -11.01
C ARG A 38 -0.91 -2.07 -11.52
N SER A 39 -1.56 -1.58 -12.57
CA SER A 39 -1.30 -0.23 -13.12
C SER A 39 -1.47 0.86 -12.06
N TRP A 40 -2.49 0.73 -11.22
CA TRP A 40 -2.78 1.65 -10.12
C TRP A 40 -1.94 1.43 -8.87
N SER A 41 -1.08 0.41 -8.81
CA SER A 41 -0.19 0.16 -7.67
C SER A 41 1.30 0.25 -8.06
N PRO A 42 1.77 1.43 -8.52
CA PRO A 42 3.15 1.58 -8.97
C PRO A 42 4.15 1.26 -7.85
N GLY A 43 5.04 0.31 -8.10
CA GLY A 43 5.99 -0.19 -7.10
C GLY A 43 5.35 -1.06 -6.00
N GLY A 44 4.24 -1.72 -6.33
CA GLY A 44 3.52 -2.68 -5.50
C GLY A 44 2.72 -2.06 -4.37
N TYR A 45 1.67 -2.74 -3.92
CA TYR A 45 0.86 -2.29 -2.79
C TYR A 45 0.47 -3.47 -1.90
N CYS A 46 0.94 -3.49 -0.66
CA CYS A 46 0.48 -4.47 0.31
C CYS A 46 -0.97 -4.20 0.69
N THR A 47 -1.81 -5.24 0.65
CA THR A 47 -3.19 -5.19 1.10
C THR A 47 -3.57 -6.49 1.82
N THR A 48 -4.71 -6.48 2.50
CA THR A 48 -5.40 -7.68 2.96
C THR A 48 -6.83 -7.67 2.45
N GLY A 49 -7.39 -8.85 2.19
CA GLY A 49 -8.80 -8.98 1.86
C GLY A 49 -9.70 -8.49 3.00
N CYS A 50 -10.87 -7.98 2.65
CA CYS A 50 -11.89 -7.55 3.59
C CYS A 50 -13.29 -7.77 3.00
N ASN A 51 -14.29 -7.84 3.87
CA ASN A 51 -15.71 -7.78 3.57
C ASN A 51 -16.26 -6.38 3.85
N ILE A 52 -16.87 -5.75 2.85
CA ILE A 52 -17.38 -4.36 2.93
C ILE A 52 -18.42 -4.17 4.05
N ASP A 53 -19.15 -5.25 4.40
CA ASP A 53 -20.27 -5.17 5.32
C ASP A 53 -19.87 -5.42 6.78
N ASN A 54 -18.76 -6.14 7.03
CA ASN A 54 -18.48 -6.70 8.35
C ASN A 54 -17.00 -6.79 8.75
N ASP A 55 -16.03 -6.60 7.84
CA ASP A 55 -14.61 -6.68 8.21
C ASP A 55 -14.03 -5.32 8.55
N LEU A 56 -13.28 -5.28 9.64
CA LEU A 56 -12.51 -4.12 10.05
C LEU A 56 -11.11 -4.20 9.45
N CYS A 57 -10.84 -3.31 8.51
CA CYS A 57 -9.48 -3.05 8.07
C CYS A 57 -8.65 -2.44 9.22
N PRO A 58 -7.31 -2.62 9.21
CA PRO A 58 -6.43 -1.99 10.20
C PRO A 58 -6.64 -0.46 10.31
N SER A 59 -6.30 0.12 11.45
CA SER A 59 -6.43 1.57 11.65
C SER A 59 -5.72 2.38 10.56
N GLY A 60 -6.37 3.44 10.09
CA GLY A 60 -5.85 4.27 8.99
C GLY A 60 -6.08 3.67 7.59
N THR A 61 -6.88 2.61 7.48
CA THR A 61 -7.25 1.98 6.21
C THR A 61 -8.76 1.75 6.14
N THR A 62 -9.29 1.62 4.94
CA THR A 62 -10.72 1.38 4.67
C THR A 62 -10.90 0.24 3.67
N CYS A 63 -11.99 -0.50 3.78
CA CYS A 63 -12.30 -1.59 2.86
C CYS A 63 -12.85 -1.01 1.54
N VAL A 64 -12.23 -1.35 0.41
CA VAL A 64 -12.64 -0.85 -0.91
C VAL A 64 -12.93 -2.03 -1.84
N ARG A 65 -14.14 -2.05 -2.39
CA ARG A 65 -14.57 -3.07 -3.36
C ARG A 65 -13.72 -2.98 -4.64
N GLY A 66 -13.30 -4.13 -5.15
CA GLY A 66 -12.47 -4.25 -6.35
C GLY A 66 -11.01 -3.84 -6.17
N ALA A 67 -10.57 -3.56 -4.95
CA ALA A 67 -9.18 -3.22 -4.68
C ALA A 67 -8.21 -4.41 -4.85
N ILE A 68 -8.65 -5.66 -4.86
CA ILE A 68 -7.77 -6.81 -5.13
C ILE A 68 -7.89 -7.26 -6.58
N ASP A 69 -9.09 -7.70 -6.97
CA ASP A 69 -9.41 -8.12 -8.34
C ASP A 69 -10.92 -8.28 -8.52
N GLY A 70 -11.48 -7.84 -9.65
CA GLY A 70 -12.92 -7.95 -9.92
C GLY A 70 -13.78 -7.36 -8.79
N ASP A 71 -14.57 -8.21 -8.13
CA ASP A 71 -15.41 -7.83 -6.99
C ASP A 71 -14.72 -8.02 -5.61
N LEU A 72 -13.49 -8.56 -5.57
CA LEU A 72 -12.76 -8.79 -4.33
C LEU A 72 -12.31 -7.47 -3.71
N ALA A 73 -12.81 -7.22 -2.50
CA ALA A 73 -12.46 -6.04 -1.74
C ALA A 73 -11.13 -6.21 -0.99
N GLY A 74 -10.42 -5.10 -0.84
CA GLY A 74 -9.15 -5.04 -0.13
C GLY A 74 -9.06 -3.80 0.73
N CYS A 75 -8.27 -3.88 1.80
CA CYS A 75 -7.97 -2.74 2.63
C CYS A 75 -7.04 -1.78 1.90
N MET A 76 -7.39 -0.51 1.91
CA MET A 76 -6.67 0.58 1.26
C MET A 76 -6.36 1.65 2.30
N ARG A 77 -5.11 2.15 2.30
CA ARG A 77 -4.66 3.25 3.14
C ARG A 77 -5.47 4.50 2.87
N SER A 78 -6.12 5.00 3.90
CA SER A 78 -6.89 6.25 3.87
C SER A 78 -5.95 7.46 3.83
N CYS A 79 -6.44 8.57 3.30
CA CYS A 79 -5.69 9.82 3.18
C CYS A 79 -6.61 11.04 3.22
N GLU A 80 -6.03 12.22 3.46
CA GLU A 80 -6.73 13.51 3.34
C GLU A 80 -6.22 14.32 2.15
N LYS A 81 -4.94 14.12 1.77
CA LYS A 81 -4.28 14.83 0.67
C LYS A 81 -3.18 13.97 0.04
N ASN A 82 -2.77 14.34 -1.18
CA ASN A 82 -1.77 13.58 -1.95
C ASN A 82 -0.44 13.37 -1.22
N SER A 83 -0.02 14.30 -0.37
CA SER A 83 1.24 14.17 0.40
C SER A 83 1.20 13.09 1.48
N ASP A 84 0.02 12.57 1.81
CA ASP A 84 -0.13 11.46 2.77
C ASP A 84 0.18 10.11 2.10
N CYS A 85 0.18 10.10 0.77
CA CYS A 85 0.43 8.96 -0.08
C CYS A 85 1.89 8.88 -0.52
N ARG A 86 2.35 7.66 -0.82
CA ARG A 86 3.68 7.43 -1.39
C ARG A 86 3.79 8.09 -2.76
N THR A 87 5.00 8.51 -3.16
CA THR A 87 5.25 9.01 -4.51
C THR A 87 4.70 8.07 -5.58
N GLY A 88 3.97 8.62 -6.55
CA GLY A 88 3.25 7.84 -7.58
C GLY A 88 1.79 7.53 -7.22
N TYR A 89 1.35 7.88 -6.01
CA TYR A 89 -0.03 7.73 -5.55
C TYR A 89 -0.65 9.11 -5.30
N ILE A 90 -1.96 9.18 -5.51
CA ILE A 90 -2.82 10.33 -5.23
C ILE A 90 -3.89 9.93 -4.21
N CYS A 91 -4.41 10.93 -3.52
CA CYS A 91 -5.49 10.75 -2.58
C CYS A 91 -6.82 10.97 -3.28
N GLN A 92 -7.58 9.89 -3.49
CA GLN A 92 -8.79 9.92 -4.30
C GLN A 92 -9.89 9.05 -3.71
N THR A 93 -11.13 9.48 -3.88
CA THR A 93 -12.32 8.69 -3.57
C THR A 93 -12.52 7.63 -4.65
N GLU A 94 -12.49 6.36 -4.26
CA GLU A 94 -12.58 5.24 -5.20
C GLU A 94 -13.86 4.44 -5.04
N ARG A 95 -14.49 4.14 -6.18
CA ARG A 95 -15.72 3.34 -6.35
C ARG A 95 -16.87 3.83 -5.46
N GLU A 96 -16.94 3.39 -4.21
CA GLU A 96 -18.00 3.70 -3.23
C GLU A 96 -17.43 4.01 -1.84
N SER A 97 -16.11 4.10 -1.70
CA SER A 97 -15.50 4.43 -0.41
C SER A 97 -15.88 5.87 -0.03
N LEU A 98 -16.51 6.07 1.12
CA LEU A 98 -16.76 7.41 1.67
C LEU A 98 -15.46 8.09 2.14
N THR A 99 -14.38 7.32 2.28
CA THR A 99 -13.06 7.79 2.71
C THR A 99 -12.10 7.75 1.52
N PRO A 100 -11.43 8.87 1.17
CA PRO A 100 -10.39 8.88 0.15
C PRO A 100 -9.24 7.94 0.51
N VAL A 101 -8.66 7.30 -0.50
CA VAL A 101 -7.60 6.31 -0.36
C VAL A 101 -6.41 6.63 -1.28
N CYS A 102 -5.24 6.13 -0.90
CA CYS A 102 -4.05 6.21 -1.72
C CYS A 102 -4.10 5.19 -2.86
N VAL A 103 -4.24 5.68 -4.08
CA VAL A 103 -4.21 4.89 -5.32
C VAL A 103 -3.28 5.53 -6.35
N GLY A 104 -2.74 4.74 -7.27
CA GLY A 104 -1.97 5.26 -8.38
C GLY A 104 -2.83 6.15 -9.27
N SER A 105 -2.17 7.00 -10.07
CA SER A 105 -2.85 7.99 -10.93
C SER A 105 -3.85 7.41 -11.94
N ASP A 106 -3.77 6.11 -12.21
CA ASP A 106 -4.67 5.41 -13.13
C ASP A 106 -6.03 5.07 -12.49
N GLY A 107 -6.17 5.14 -11.15
CA GLY A 107 -7.37 4.72 -10.42
C GLY A 107 -7.59 3.20 -10.39
N LEU A 108 -8.46 2.70 -9.50
CA LEU A 108 -8.75 1.26 -9.35
C LEU A 108 -9.41 0.63 -10.58
#